data_AF-A0A667XDB9-F1
#
_entry.id   AF-A0A667XDB9-F1
#
_cell.length_a   1.000
_cell.length_b   1.000
_cell.length_c   1.000
_cell.angle_alpha   90.00
_cell.angle_beta   90.00
_cell.angle_gamma   90.00
#
_symmetry.space_group_name_H-M   'P 1'
#
loop_
_entity.id
_entity.type
_entity.pdbx_description
1 polymer ?
#
loop_
_entity_poly.entity_id
_entity_poly.type
_entity_poly.pdbx_seq_one_letter_code
_entity_poly.pdbx_strand_id
1 'polypeptide(L)'
;RSCRGDVRSHGGDADRSRSPHCAEIEWRTEADPDINPRLPRFTPKRTPGVQPPLNSGNPSPGEIFSHFFDAEVLKILCINTNKNAARNLQRGRKYSWTEITPEEMKKYLGLLLYMAVLHLPKLLDLWRTKTIFQVPFPSTKMSRDRFMAISASLHMSDPEKDALNDQKKGTEEYDSLHRVRPLLDMIRNRCMTVYHPKQHISVDERMVATKARISMKQYMKAKPTKWGLKFFVLADVNGYTVDFRLYTGKSKTASGKGLPFDVVASLVNKNYLGSGYIVYCDNFYTSPQLFRHLQQQGFGACGTYRQGITGAPSSTENDLNKKSPRGSIRWIRDDDLLYVKWMDTREVSICTTVHPVYSGETVLRWLRTEDGQLQRIPVARPTAISEYNKYMGGVDTSDQMLGTNSVHRRTRRWHITVFQHFVDIAVTNSYILHKELCANQQQRPKTRQQFQEELAAYLLGVPLEGGPQKRPSSDHFPVPTSTGHEKTQRASMGRRQCTLCKRSTPWHSNIYCMSLFDAISCFVFC
;
A
#
# COMPACT_ATOMS: atom_id res chain seq x y z
N ARG A 1 -8.88 58.79 18.62
CA ARG A 1 -9.80 59.91 18.35
C ARG A 1 -11.21 59.35 18.42
N SER A 2 -11.91 59.73 19.49
CA SER A 2 -13.30 59.42 19.79
C SER A 2 -14.23 60.09 18.78
N CYS A 3 -15.33 59.44 18.40
CA CYS A 3 -16.61 60.09 18.15
C CYS A 3 -17.73 59.08 18.43
N ARG A 4 -18.37 59.27 19.59
CA ARG A 4 -19.69 58.73 19.94
C ARG A 4 -20.76 59.50 19.16
N GLY A 5 -21.84 58.81 18.80
CA GLY A 5 -23.08 59.40 18.31
C GLY A 5 -24.25 58.53 18.78
N ASP A 6 -24.77 58.85 19.96
CA ASP A 6 -26.04 58.34 20.47
C ASP A 6 -27.19 59.04 19.74
N VAL A 7 -28.13 58.28 19.18
CA VAL A 7 -29.48 58.77 18.88
C VAL A 7 -30.47 57.72 19.38
N ARG A 8 -31.17 58.09 20.46
CA ARG A 8 -32.40 57.42 20.92
C ARG A 8 -33.57 57.93 20.09
N SER A 9 -34.42 57.04 19.59
CA SER A 9 -35.79 57.37 19.19
C SER A 9 -36.73 56.20 19.49
N HIS A 10 -37.99 56.56 19.70
CA HIS A 10 -38.99 55.91 20.53
C HIS A 10 -39.62 54.64 19.94
N GLY A 11 -40.33 53.93 20.84
CA GLY A 11 -41.07 52.72 20.57
C GLY A 11 -42.20 52.91 19.55
N GLY A 12 -42.45 51.82 18.84
CA GLY A 12 -43.61 51.59 18.01
C GLY A 12 -43.83 50.09 17.94
N ASP A 13 -44.84 49.60 18.65
CA ASP A 13 -45.32 48.23 18.58
C ASP A 13 -45.74 47.92 17.13
N ALA A 14 -45.06 46.96 16.52
CA ALA A 14 -45.47 46.37 15.26
C ALA A 14 -45.52 44.85 15.47
N ASP A 15 -46.75 44.38 15.61
CA ASP A 15 -47.19 43.00 15.64
C ASP A 15 -46.52 42.19 14.52
N ARG A 16 -45.47 41.44 14.87
CA ARG A 16 -44.84 40.48 13.98
C ARG A 16 -45.60 39.17 14.10
N SER A 17 -46.56 39.03 13.21
CA SER A 17 -47.15 37.77 12.75
C SER A 17 -46.12 36.64 12.82
N ARG A 18 -46.39 35.67 13.69
CA ARG A 18 -45.61 34.44 13.86
C ARG A 18 -45.39 33.77 12.51
N SER A 19 -44.14 33.73 12.07
CA SER A 19 -43.69 32.79 11.04
C SER A 19 -44.07 31.37 11.48
N PRO A 20 -44.50 30.49 10.55
CA PRO A 20 -44.93 29.14 10.91
C PRO A 20 -43.76 28.40 11.54
N HIS A 21 -44.03 27.76 12.68
CA HIS A 21 -43.14 26.89 13.45
C HIS A 21 -42.14 26.15 12.55
N CYS A 22 -40.87 26.55 12.60
CA CYS A 22 -39.80 25.60 12.35
C CYS A 22 -39.94 24.59 13.49
N ALA A 23 -40.33 23.35 13.21
CA ALA A 23 -40.38 22.32 14.23
C ALA A 23 -38.99 22.25 14.88
N GLU A 24 -38.91 22.46 16.19
CA GLU A 24 -37.67 22.28 16.94
C GLU A 24 -37.23 20.83 16.75
N ILE A 25 -36.09 20.64 16.08
CA ILE A 25 -35.57 19.31 15.75
C ILE A 25 -34.90 18.79 17.03
N GLU A 26 -35.63 18.09 17.89
CA GLU A 26 -35.08 17.50 19.11
C GLU A 26 -34.25 16.23 18.81
N TRP A 27 -33.12 16.03 19.52
CA TRP A 27 -32.41 14.76 19.48
C TRP A 27 -33.23 13.66 20.14
N ARG A 28 -33.43 12.55 19.43
CA ARG A 28 -34.11 11.36 19.93
C ARG A 28 -33.14 10.43 20.66
N THR A 29 -33.68 9.50 21.44
CA THR A 29 -32.96 8.48 22.22
C THR A 29 -33.12 7.09 21.61
N GLU A 30 -32.39 6.10 22.10
CA GLU A 30 -32.55 4.70 21.71
C GLU A 30 -33.93 4.10 22.01
N ALA A 31 -34.75 4.73 22.86
CA ALA A 31 -36.11 4.31 23.17
C ALA A 31 -37.12 4.76 22.10
N ASP A 32 -36.77 5.77 21.31
CA ASP A 32 -37.64 6.31 20.28
C ASP A 32 -37.62 5.42 19.02
N PRO A 33 -38.78 5.20 18.37
CA PRO A 33 -38.85 4.36 17.18
C PRO A 33 -38.09 5.00 16.01
N ASP A 34 -37.29 4.17 15.33
CA ASP A 34 -36.60 4.52 14.08
C ASP A 34 -37.25 3.81 12.88
N ILE A 35 -37.13 4.42 11.70
CA ILE A 35 -37.54 3.82 10.43
C ILE A 35 -36.34 3.08 9.85
N ASN A 36 -36.53 1.81 9.51
CA ASN A 36 -35.49 1.03 8.84
C ASN A 36 -35.21 1.60 7.44
N PRO A 37 -33.96 1.94 7.11
CA PRO A 37 -33.62 2.48 5.79
C PRO A 37 -33.81 1.42 4.72
N ARG A 38 -34.22 1.85 3.52
CA ARG A 38 -34.28 0.97 2.35
C ARG A 38 -32.86 0.72 1.84
N LEU A 39 -32.37 -0.50 2.05
CA LEU A 39 -31.06 -0.89 1.58
C LEU A 39 -31.05 -1.03 0.05
N PRO A 40 -30.06 -0.44 -0.65
CA PRO A 40 -29.88 -0.69 -2.07
C PRO A 40 -29.50 -2.17 -2.28
N ARG A 41 -30.17 -2.85 -3.21
CA ARG A 41 -29.85 -4.22 -3.60
C ARG A 41 -28.41 -4.28 -4.11
N PHE A 42 -27.61 -5.21 -3.59
CA PHE A 42 -26.25 -5.43 -4.07
C PHE A 42 -26.26 -6.05 -5.47
N THR A 43 -25.88 -5.24 -6.46
CA THR A 43 -25.83 -5.60 -7.88
C THR A 43 -24.49 -5.15 -8.46
N PRO A 44 -23.40 -5.89 -8.15
CA PRO A 44 -22.08 -5.57 -8.67
C PRO A 44 -22.02 -5.81 -10.19
N LYS A 45 -21.18 -5.05 -10.90
CA LYS A 45 -21.01 -5.18 -12.36
C LYS A 45 -20.36 -6.49 -12.78
N ARG A 46 -19.55 -7.06 -11.90
CA ARG A 46 -18.90 -8.36 -12.07
C ARG A 46 -19.05 -9.16 -10.79
N THR A 47 -18.78 -10.45 -10.82
CA THR A 47 -18.74 -11.26 -9.60
C THR A 47 -17.63 -10.73 -8.68
N PRO A 48 -17.91 -10.40 -7.41
CA PRO A 48 -16.87 -9.97 -6.46
C PRO A 48 -15.76 -11.01 -6.30
N GLY A 49 -14.54 -10.53 -6.14
CA GLY A 49 -13.33 -11.31 -5.97
C GLY A 49 -12.40 -11.25 -7.19
N VAL A 50 -11.49 -12.23 -7.25
CA VAL A 50 -10.52 -12.38 -8.34
C VAL A 50 -11.22 -12.55 -9.70
N GLN A 51 -10.73 -11.85 -10.73
CA GLN A 51 -11.31 -11.85 -12.07
C GLN A 51 -10.55 -12.78 -13.03
N PRO A 52 -11.19 -13.27 -14.12
CA PRO A 52 -10.48 -13.97 -15.18
C PRO A 52 -9.31 -13.17 -15.77
N PRO A 53 -8.22 -13.84 -16.20
CA PRO A 53 -8.02 -15.29 -16.17
C PRO A 53 -7.51 -15.84 -14.82
N LEU A 54 -7.22 -14.96 -13.84
CA LEU A 54 -6.62 -15.35 -12.55
C LEU A 54 -7.56 -16.15 -11.64
N ASN A 55 -8.87 -16.06 -11.85
CA ASN A 55 -9.85 -16.79 -11.07
C ASN A 55 -9.88 -18.30 -11.34
N SER A 56 -9.04 -18.78 -12.26
CA SER A 56 -8.92 -20.19 -12.64
C SER A 56 -7.52 -20.71 -12.34
N GLY A 57 -7.42 -21.90 -11.75
CA GLY A 57 -6.13 -22.53 -11.41
C GLY A 57 -5.44 -21.94 -10.18
N ASN A 58 -4.16 -22.28 -9.99
CA ASN A 58 -3.34 -21.85 -8.86
C ASN A 58 -2.08 -21.13 -9.38
N PRO A 59 -2.21 -19.90 -9.91
CA PRO A 59 -1.10 -19.18 -10.49
C PRO A 59 -0.02 -18.89 -9.43
N SER A 60 1.23 -19.03 -9.83
CA SER A 60 2.38 -18.67 -9.02
C SER A 60 2.40 -17.17 -8.70
N PRO A 61 3.13 -16.74 -7.65
CA PRO A 61 3.30 -15.32 -7.31
C PRO A 61 3.73 -14.45 -8.51
N GLY A 62 4.61 -15.00 -9.37
CA GLY A 62 5.09 -14.35 -10.58
C GLY A 62 4.03 -14.16 -11.65
N GLU A 63 3.17 -15.16 -11.86
CA GLU A 63 2.07 -15.08 -12.82
C GLU A 63 1.04 -14.04 -12.38
N ILE A 64 0.67 -14.03 -11.10
CA ILE A 64 -0.25 -13.01 -10.55
C ILE A 64 0.34 -11.61 -10.72
N PHE A 65 1.60 -11.39 -10.35
CA PHE A 65 2.27 -10.10 -10.49
C PHE A 65 2.37 -9.62 -11.94
N SER A 66 2.50 -10.55 -12.88
CA SER A 66 2.60 -10.25 -14.31
C SER A 66 1.31 -9.65 -14.90
N HIS A 67 0.18 -9.69 -14.19
CA HIS A 67 -1.02 -8.93 -14.59
C HIS A 67 -0.95 -7.45 -14.23
N PHE A 68 -0.06 -7.05 -13.31
CA PHE A 68 0.18 -5.64 -12.97
C PHE A 68 1.36 -5.07 -13.75
N PHE A 69 2.45 -5.84 -13.88
CA PHE A 69 3.62 -5.50 -14.68
C PHE A 69 3.71 -6.43 -15.90
N ASP A 70 2.72 -6.29 -16.78
CA ASP A 70 2.61 -7.05 -18.01
C ASP A 70 3.65 -6.63 -19.07
N ALA A 71 3.59 -7.27 -20.24
CA ALA A 71 4.49 -6.97 -21.36
C ALA A 71 4.40 -5.50 -21.81
N GLU A 72 3.23 -4.86 -21.73
CA GLU A 72 3.03 -3.47 -22.11
C GLU A 72 3.75 -2.53 -21.12
N VAL A 73 3.56 -2.76 -19.82
CA VAL A 73 4.20 -1.99 -18.74
C VAL A 73 5.71 -2.09 -18.86
N LEU A 74 6.24 -3.30 -19.00
CA LEU A 74 7.68 -3.53 -19.12
C LEU A 74 8.25 -2.85 -20.38
N LYS A 75 7.56 -2.95 -21.52
CA LYS A 75 7.98 -2.32 -22.77
C LYS A 75 8.04 -0.79 -22.64
N ILE A 76 7.02 -0.16 -22.06
CA ILE A 76 7.00 1.29 -21.84
C ILE A 76 8.13 1.73 -20.92
N LEU A 77 8.37 1.00 -19.83
CA LEU A 77 9.47 1.26 -18.91
C LEU A 77 10.83 1.16 -19.63
N CYS A 78 11.05 0.14 -20.45
CA CYS A 78 12.27 -0.03 -21.22
C CYS A 78 12.50 1.12 -22.21
N ILE A 79 11.49 1.43 -23.05
CA ILE A 79 11.58 2.50 -24.05
C ILE A 79 11.94 3.84 -23.40
N ASN A 80 11.20 4.23 -22.37
CA ASN A 80 11.39 5.52 -21.72
C ASN A 80 12.70 5.60 -20.93
N THR A 81 13.11 4.48 -20.32
CA THR A 81 14.40 4.39 -19.62
C THR A 81 15.59 4.46 -20.60
N ASN A 82 15.51 3.82 -21.76
CA ASN A 82 16.53 3.91 -22.81
C ASN A 82 16.67 5.34 -23.35
N LYS A 83 15.55 6.00 -23.68
CA LYS A 83 15.54 7.43 -24.08
C LYS A 83 16.16 8.32 -23.01
N ASN A 84 15.81 8.11 -21.74
CA ASN A 84 16.33 8.91 -20.65
C ASN A 84 17.82 8.64 -20.39
N ALA A 85 18.30 7.42 -20.59
CA ALA A 85 19.71 7.10 -20.51
C ALA A 85 20.52 7.82 -21.59
N ALA A 86 20.05 7.81 -22.85
CA ALA A 86 20.68 8.56 -23.94
C ALA A 86 20.77 10.06 -23.61
N ARG A 87 19.67 10.66 -23.10
CA ARG A 87 19.64 12.06 -22.64
C ARG A 87 20.63 12.32 -21.50
N ASN A 88 20.77 11.40 -20.55
CA ASN A 88 21.70 11.55 -19.44
C ASN A 88 23.16 11.48 -19.89
N LEU A 89 23.49 10.62 -20.86
CA LEU A 89 24.82 10.52 -21.47
C LEU A 89 25.17 11.81 -22.23
N GLN A 90 24.24 12.34 -23.02
CA GLN A 90 24.40 13.64 -23.70
C GLN A 90 24.65 14.78 -22.71
N ARG A 91 24.09 14.69 -21.49
CA ARG A 91 24.32 15.64 -20.39
C ARG A 91 25.62 15.39 -19.61
N GLY A 92 26.49 14.51 -20.10
CA GLY A 92 27.81 14.25 -19.53
C GLY A 92 27.82 13.30 -18.33
N ARG A 93 26.73 12.56 -18.05
CA ARG A 93 26.80 11.48 -17.05
C ARG A 93 27.71 10.37 -17.55
N LYS A 94 28.58 9.88 -16.66
CA LYS A 94 29.57 8.85 -16.96
C LYS A 94 29.12 7.48 -16.45
N TYR A 95 28.55 6.66 -17.34
CA TYR A 95 28.32 5.23 -17.14
C TYR A 95 28.18 4.54 -18.50
N SER A 96 28.43 3.23 -18.57
CA SER A 96 28.17 2.46 -19.79
C SER A 96 26.67 2.16 -19.93
N TRP A 97 26.13 2.29 -21.14
CA TRP A 97 24.73 2.00 -21.43
C TRP A 97 24.58 1.08 -22.63
N THR A 98 23.95 -0.06 -22.37
CA THR A 98 23.31 -0.91 -23.38
C THR A 98 21.81 -0.76 -23.22
N GLU A 99 21.04 -0.86 -24.31
CA GLU A 99 19.59 -0.81 -24.21
C GLU A 99 19.06 -1.90 -23.27
N ILE A 100 18.13 -1.53 -22.39
CA ILE A 100 17.49 -2.47 -21.46
C ILE A 100 16.34 -3.20 -22.17
N THR A 101 16.30 -4.52 -22.04
CA THR A 101 15.20 -5.36 -22.54
C THR A 101 14.16 -5.63 -21.46
N PRO A 102 12.93 -6.09 -21.81
CA PRO A 102 11.93 -6.48 -20.82
C PRO A 102 12.44 -7.53 -19.81
N GLU A 103 13.25 -8.49 -20.24
CA GLU A 103 13.85 -9.53 -19.40
C GLU A 103 14.84 -8.93 -18.40
N GLU A 104 15.66 -7.97 -18.83
CA GLU A 104 16.57 -7.26 -17.95
C GLU A 104 15.82 -6.34 -16.97
N MET A 105 14.72 -5.71 -17.40
CA MET A 105 13.84 -4.93 -16.52
C MET A 105 13.16 -5.82 -15.47
N LYS A 106 12.73 -7.05 -15.82
CA LYS A 106 12.26 -8.04 -14.85
C LYS A 106 13.33 -8.37 -13.83
N LYS A 107 14.58 -8.62 -14.25
CA LYS A 107 15.70 -8.86 -13.32
C LYS A 107 15.95 -7.66 -12.41
N TYR A 108 15.86 -6.43 -12.92
CA TYR A 108 15.95 -5.22 -12.11
C TYR A 108 14.86 -5.15 -11.03
N LEU A 109 13.60 -5.40 -11.39
CA LEU A 109 12.48 -5.47 -10.45
C LEU A 109 12.66 -6.61 -9.43
N GLY A 110 13.07 -7.79 -9.88
CA GLY A 110 13.36 -8.93 -9.02
C GLY A 110 14.48 -8.63 -8.01
N LEU A 111 15.52 -7.90 -8.43
CA LEU A 111 16.56 -7.41 -7.54
C LEU A 111 16.01 -6.39 -6.53
N LEU A 112 15.11 -5.47 -6.91
CA LEU A 112 14.47 -4.57 -5.95
C LEU A 112 13.73 -5.35 -4.85
N LEU A 113 12.98 -6.39 -5.23
CA LEU A 113 12.26 -7.26 -4.29
C LEU A 113 13.21 -8.09 -3.41
N TYR A 114 14.25 -8.67 -4.01
CA TYR A 114 15.29 -9.41 -3.29
C TYR A 114 15.90 -8.57 -2.19
N MET A 115 16.25 -7.32 -2.49
CA MET A 115 16.87 -6.39 -1.54
C MET A 115 15.88 -5.76 -0.56
N ALA A 116 14.58 -5.97 -0.77
CA ALA A 116 13.54 -5.58 0.16
C ALA A 116 13.30 -6.66 1.22
N VAL A 117 13.56 -7.93 0.88
CA VAL A 117 13.65 -9.05 1.82
C VAL A 117 15.01 -9.05 2.53
N LEU A 118 16.11 -9.01 1.77
CA LEU A 118 17.47 -8.96 2.32
C LEU A 118 17.91 -7.50 2.54
N HIS A 119 17.63 -6.97 3.73
CA HIS A 119 17.99 -5.60 4.07
C HIS A 119 19.45 -5.48 4.51
N LEU A 120 20.28 -4.79 3.72
CA LEU A 120 21.63 -4.39 4.11
C LEU A 120 21.72 -2.88 4.36
N PRO A 121 22.63 -2.41 5.26
CA PRO A 121 22.73 -1.00 5.64
C PRO A 121 22.97 -0.04 4.47
N LYS A 122 23.76 -0.44 3.47
CA LYS A 122 23.98 0.32 2.24
C LYS A 122 23.63 -0.53 1.02
N LEU A 123 23.05 0.10 0.01
CA LEU A 123 22.69 -0.56 -1.26
C LEU A 123 23.89 -1.26 -1.91
N LEU A 124 25.07 -0.63 -1.86
CA LEU A 124 26.28 -1.18 -2.47
C LEU A 124 26.82 -2.41 -1.74
N ASP A 125 26.36 -2.67 -0.52
CA ASP A 125 26.84 -3.79 0.29
C ASP A 125 26.44 -5.15 -0.33
N LEU A 126 25.36 -5.16 -1.11
CA LEU A 126 24.89 -6.32 -1.89
C LEU A 126 25.86 -6.78 -2.99
N TRP A 127 26.86 -5.96 -3.32
CA TRP A 127 27.91 -6.30 -4.30
C TRP A 127 29.32 -6.27 -3.68
N ARG A 128 29.44 -6.42 -2.36
CA ARG A 128 30.75 -6.61 -1.70
C ARG A 128 31.34 -7.95 -2.11
N THR A 129 32.64 -7.97 -2.44
CA THR A 129 33.37 -9.18 -2.85
C THR A 129 34.55 -9.54 -1.95
N LYS A 130 35.02 -8.60 -1.11
CA LYS A 130 36.30 -8.73 -0.39
C LYS A 130 36.15 -9.01 1.12
N THR A 131 34.95 -9.27 1.61
CA THR A 131 34.70 -9.44 3.05
C THR A 131 33.77 -10.61 3.31
N ILE A 132 33.75 -11.09 4.56
CA ILE A 132 32.81 -12.11 5.03
C ILE A 132 31.33 -11.70 4.88
N PHE A 133 31.07 -10.41 4.64
CA PHE A 133 29.74 -9.86 4.38
C PHE A 133 29.36 -9.89 2.88
N GLN A 134 30.07 -10.64 2.05
CA GLN A 134 29.72 -10.79 0.64
C GLN A 134 28.34 -11.42 0.47
N VAL A 135 27.59 -10.94 -0.51
CA VAL A 135 26.32 -11.56 -0.95
C VAL A 135 26.55 -12.13 -2.36
N PRO A 136 26.67 -13.46 -2.52
CA PRO A 136 27.08 -14.05 -3.80
C PRO A 136 26.06 -13.87 -4.93
N PHE A 137 24.78 -13.75 -4.60
CA PHE A 137 23.71 -13.89 -5.57
C PHE A 137 23.45 -12.66 -6.46
N PRO A 138 23.35 -11.40 -5.97
CA PRO A 138 22.99 -10.25 -6.80
C PRO A 138 23.89 -10.03 -8.02
N SER A 139 25.21 -10.22 -7.85
CA SER A 139 26.20 -10.04 -8.91
C SER A 139 26.05 -11.03 -10.07
N THR A 140 25.47 -12.22 -9.82
CA THR A 140 25.18 -13.21 -10.87
C THR A 140 24.04 -12.79 -11.79
N LYS A 141 23.19 -11.85 -11.34
CA LYS A 141 22.00 -11.40 -12.08
C LYS A 141 22.19 -10.05 -12.74
N MET A 142 22.90 -9.14 -12.07
CA MET A 142 23.21 -7.83 -12.61
C MET A 142 24.46 -7.29 -11.92
N SER A 143 25.38 -6.71 -12.70
CA SER A 143 26.52 -6.01 -12.09
C SER A 143 26.05 -4.79 -11.31
N ARG A 144 26.82 -4.41 -10.29
CA ARG A 144 26.57 -3.19 -9.49
C ARG A 144 26.37 -1.97 -10.40
N ASP A 145 27.28 -1.79 -11.35
CA ASP A 145 27.30 -0.60 -12.20
C ASP A 145 26.11 -0.58 -13.16
N ARG A 146 25.69 -1.75 -13.68
CA ARG A 146 24.48 -1.85 -14.49
C ARG A 146 23.22 -1.54 -13.68
N PHE A 147 23.09 -2.08 -12.47
CA PHE A 147 21.96 -1.79 -11.58
C PHE A 147 21.87 -0.30 -11.24
N MET A 148 23.02 0.35 -10.98
CA MET A 148 23.09 1.78 -10.68
C MET A 148 22.79 2.62 -11.93
N ALA A 149 23.26 2.22 -13.11
CA ALA A 149 22.96 2.88 -14.37
C ALA A 149 21.45 2.83 -14.70
N ILE A 150 20.81 1.65 -14.52
CA ILE A 150 19.35 1.49 -14.70
C ILE A 150 18.62 2.35 -13.66
N SER A 151 18.99 2.27 -12.39
CA SER A 151 18.37 3.09 -11.33
C SER A 151 18.50 4.59 -11.60
N ALA A 152 19.63 5.03 -12.15
CA ALA A 152 19.89 6.42 -12.51
C ALA A 152 19.05 6.88 -13.72
N SER A 153 18.76 5.97 -14.65
CA SER A 153 18.08 6.25 -15.92
C SER A 153 16.58 5.92 -15.92
N LEU A 154 16.09 5.15 -14.93
CA LEU A 154 14.70 4.70 -14.84
C LEU A 154 13.73 5.88 -15.01
N HIS A 155 12.80 5.72 -15.95
CA HIS A 155 11.86 6.77 -16.33
C HIS A 155 10.56 6.17 -16.88
N MET A 156 9.41 6.76 -16.52
CA MET A 156 8.08 6.16 -16.76
C MET A 156 7.29 6.79 -17.91
N SER A 157 7.72 7.94 -18.40
CA SER A 157 7.09 8.70 -19.49
C SER A 157 8.11 9.05 -20.56
N ASP A 158 7.67 9.60 -21.70
CA ASP A 158 8.62 10.01 -22.75
C ASP A 158 9.42 11.26 -22.31
N PRO A 159 10.76 11.21 -22.21
CA PRO A 159 11.58 12.36 -21.79
C PRO A 159 11.44 13.63 -22.64
N GLU A 160 11.08 13.49 -23.92
CA GLU A 160 10.89 14.62 -24.83
C GLU A 160 9.53 15.29 -24.57
N LYS A 161 8.46 14.49 -24.43
CA LYS A 161 7.13 15.00 -24.07
C LYS A 161 7.15 15.64 -22.68
N ASP A 162 7.94 15.08 -21.76
CA ASP A 162 8.16 15.69 -20.45
C ASP A 162 8.78 17.08 -20.56
N ALA A 163 9.77 17.25 -21.44
CA ALA A 163 10.41 18.55 -21.64
C ALA A 163 9.42 19.59 -22.19
N LEU A 164 8.55 19.18 -23.12
CA LEU A 164 7.48 20.03 -23.63
C LEU A 164 6.47 20.40 -22.54
N ASN A 165 6.06 19.43 -21.71
CA ASN A 165 5.15 19.72 -20.60
C ASN A 165 5.81 20.61 -19.53
N ASP A 166 7.10 20.42 -19.24
CA ASP A 166 7.86 21.26 -18.30
C ASP A 166 7.88 22.74 -18.75
N GLN A 167 7.90 23.02 -20.06
CA GLN A 167 7.81 24.40 -20.59
C GLN A 167 6.46 25.06 -20.28
N LYS A 168 5.39 24.26 -20.13
CA LYS A 168 4.05 24.76 -19.79
C LYS A 168 3.89 25.06 -18.30
N LYS A 169 4.91 24.83 -17.47
CA LYS A 169 4.80 24.99 -16.02
C LYS A 169 4.35 26.40 -15.63
N GLY A 170 3.30 26.47 -14.81
CA GLY A 170 2.66 27.74 -14.42
C GLY A 170 1.41 28.07 -15.22
N THR A 171 1.17 27.37 -16.33
CA THR A 171 -0.05 27.51 -17.15
C THR A 171 -1.12 26.46 -16.77
N GLU A 172 -2.34 26.68 -17.25
CA GLU A 172 -3.46 25.74 -17.12
C GLU A 172 -3.25 24.43 -17.90
N GLU A 173 -2.35 24.38 -18.87
CA GLU A 173 -2.06 23.17 -19.63
C GLU A 173 -1.04 22.24 -18.94
N TYR A 174 -0.35 22.71 -17.90
CA TYR A 174 0.67 21.91 -17.22
C TYR A 174 0.08 20.70 -16.50
N ASP A 175 0.47 19.49 -16.90
CA ASP A 175 0.22 18.29 -16.10
C ASP A 175 1.33 18.09 -15.05
N SER A 176 0.99 18.18 -13.77
CA SER A 176 1.94 17.96 -12.68
C SER A 176 2.39 16.51 -12.51
N LEU A 177 1.63 15.54 -13.04
CA LEU A 177 1.95 14.11 -12.95
C LEU A 177 2.47 13.52 -14.27
N HIS A 178 2.74 14.33 -15.30
CA HIS A 178 3.16 13.87 -16.63
C HIS A 178 4.27 12.80 -16.59
N ARG A 179 5.24 12.92 -15.66
CA ARG A 179 6.38 11.98 -15.51
C ARG A 179 6.01 10.58 -15.05
N VAL A 180 4.82 10.40 -14.48
CA VAL A 180 4.32 9.11 -13.98
C VAL A 180 3.01 8.71 -14.63
N ARG A 181 2.36 9.62 -15.36
CA ARG A 181 1.02 9.47 -15.93
C ARG A 181 0.84 8.13 -16.66
N PRO A 182 1.73 7.72 -17.60
CA PRO A 182 1.53 6.47 -18.32
C PRO A 182 1.48 5.27 -17.37
N LEU A 183 2.48 5.13 -16.49
CA LEU A 183 2.52 4.01 -15.55
C LEU A 183 1.40 4.09 -14.51
N LEU A 184 1.04 5.29 -14.06
CA LEU A 184 -0.05 5.51 -13.10
C LEU A 184 -1.37 4.98 -13.64
N ASP A 185 -1.72 5.37 -14.87
CA ASP A 185 -2.98 4.97 -15.50
C ASP A 185 -2.99 3.46 -15.78
N MET A 186 -1.86 2.89 -16.23
CA MET A 186 -1.74 1.44 -16.43
C MET A 186 -1.95 0.66 -15.12
N ILE A 187 -1.19 0.98 -14.06
CA ILE A 187 -1.27 0.26 -12.78
C ILE A 187 -2.66 0.39 -12.15
N ARG A 188 -3.22 1.61 -12.17
CA ARG A 188 -4.59 1.87 -11.72
C ARG A 188 -5.61 0.99 -12.47
N ASN A 189 -5.52 0.96 -13.80
CA ASN A 189 -6.40 0.14 -14.63
C ASN A 189 -6.23 -1.37 -14.35
N ARG A 190 -5.00 -1.85 -14.13
CA ARG A 190 -4.76 -3.26 -13.78
C ARG A 190 -5.37 -3.61 -12.42
N CYS A 191 -5.26 -2.74 -11.41
CA CYS A 191 -5.90 -2.93 -10.10
C CYS A 191 -7.43 -3.12 -10.23
N MET A 192 -8.08 -2.30 -11.05
CA MET A 192 -9.51 -2.44 -11.31
C MET A 192 -9.85 -3.66 -12.17
N THR A 193 -8.97 -4.07 -13.08
CA THR A 193 -9.31 -5.14 -14.05
C THR A 193 -9.27 -6.52 -13.39
N VAL A 194 -8.24 -6.82 -12.60
CA VAL A 194 -7.96 -8.18 -12.10
C VAL A 194 -8.74 -8.58 -10.84
N TYR A 195 -9.43 -7.62 -10.22
CA TYR A 195 -10.20 -7.82 -9.00
C TYR A 195 -11.49 -7.02 -9.06
N HIS A 196 -12.54 -7.50 -8.40
CA HIS A 196 -13.76 -6.72 -8.19
C HIS A 196 -14.11 -6.72 -6.70
N PRO A 197 -14.31 -5.56 -6.07
CA PRO A 197 -14.46 -5.51 -4.62
C PRO A 197 -15.77 -6.12 -4.13
N LYS A 198 -15.76 -6.59 -2.88
CA LYS A 198 -16.93 -7.00 -2.11
C LYS A 198 -17.76 -5.79 -1.68
N GLN A 199 -18.95 -6.05 -1.14
CA GLN A 199 -19.97 -5.03 -0.91
C GLN A 199 -19.52 -3.83 -0.06
N HIS A 200 -18.67 -4.06 0.94
CA HIS A 200 -18.18 -3.02 1.85
C HIS A 200 -16.83 -2.52 1.35
N ILE A 201 -16.70 -1.22 1.13
CA ILE A 201 -15.47 -0.59 0.61
C ILE A 201 -15.16 0.66 1.44
N SER A 202 -13.88 1.01 1.57
CA SER A 202 -13.48 2.21 2.29
C SER A 202 -12.68 3.19 1.44
N VAL A 203 -12.89 4.48 1.71
CA VAL A 203 -12.10 5.58 1.13
C VAL A 203 -11.33 6.26 2.25
N ASP A 204 -10.00 6.26 2.12
CA ASP A 204 -9.11 6.96 3.03
C ASP A 204 -7.80 7.36 2.30
N GLU A 205 -6.84 7.87 3.08
CA GLU A 205 -5.66 8.56 2.61
C GLU A 205 -4.41 7.78 2.98
N ARG A 206 -3.56 7.59 1.97
CA ARG A 206 -2.26 6.94 2.09
C ARG A 206 -1.14 7.98 1.96
N MET A 207 -0.13 7.85 2.82
CA MET A 207 1.04 8.73 2.82
C MET A 207 2.32 7.98 2.42
N VAL A 208 2.89 8.36 1.27
CA VAL A 208 4.16 7.79 0.77
C VAL A 208 5.31 8.74 1.05
N ALA A 209 6.26 8.32 1.87
CA ALA A 209 7.37 9.17 2.31
C ALA A 209 8.20 9.66 1.11
N THR A 210 8.56 10.93 1.09
CA THR A 210 9.47 11.45 0.05
C THR A 210 10.41 12.53 0.57
N LYS A 211 11.63 12.54 0.04
CA LYS A 211 12.61 13.61 0.24
C LYS A 211 12.68 14.58 -0.93
N ALA A 212 11.83 14.40 -1.94
CA ALA A 212 11.71 15.35 -3.03
C ALA A 212 11.25 16.72 -2.53
N ARG A 213 11.77 17.79 -3.15
CA ARG A 213 11.31 19.17 -2.95
C ARG A 213 10.31 19.49 -4.06
N ILE A 214 9.04 19.23 -3.80
CA ILE A 214 7.94 19.41 -4.77
C ILE A 214 6.71 19.98 -4.06
N SER A 215 5.89 20.73 -4.80
CA SER A 215 4.68 21.38 -4.29
C SER A 215 3.59 20.39 -3.85
N MET A 216 3.54 19.19 -4.44
CA MET A 216 2.54 18.16 -4.13
C MET A 216 2.77 17.47 -2.78
N LYS A 217 3.92 17.71 -2.13
CA LYS A 217 4.25 17.09 -0.85
C LYS A 217 3.34 17.64 0.27
N GLN A 218 2.68 16.76 1.00
CA GLN A 218 1.74 17.09 2.07
C GLN A 218 2.29 16.75 3.45
N TYR A 219 1.78 17.47 4.45
CA TYR A 219 1.97 17.16 5.86
C TYR A 219 0.67 16.63 6.46
N MET A 220 0.71 15.47 7.11
CA MET A 220 -0.42 14.86 7.82
C MET A 220 0.01 14.48 9.24
N LYS A 221 -0.43 15.26 10.22
CA LYS A 221 -0.03 15.09 11.63
C LYS A 221 -0.41 13.71 12.20
N ALA A 222 -1.56 13.17 11.79
CA ALA A 222 -2.14 11.95 12.34
C ALA A 222 -1.60 10.65 11.72
N LYS A 223 -0.93 10.70 10.57
CA LYS A 223 -0.39 9.50 9.91
C LYS A 223 1.06 9.24 10.37
N PRO A 224 1.51 7.97 10.46
CA PRO A 224 2.89 7.64 10.84
C PRO A 224 3.92 8.34 9.93
N THR A 225 3.68 8.28 8.62
CA THR A 225 4.42 9.06 7.64
C THR A 225 3.85 10.48 7.55
N LYS A 226 4.42 11.39 8.35
CA LYS A 226 3.92 12.77 8.42
C LYS A 226 4.15 13.58 7.16
N TRP A 227 5.24 13.35 6.42
CA TRP A 227 5.62 14.14 5.24
C TRP A 227 5.78 13.23 4.02
N GLY A 228 4.94 13.45 3.00
CA GLY A 228 4.91 12.53 1.87
C GLY A 228 4.04 12.98 0.70
N LEU A 229 3.93 12.13 -0.30
CA LEU A 229 2.90 12.20 -1.33
C LEU A 229 1.62 11.63 -0.75
N LYS A 230 0.51 12.38 -0.86
CA LYS A 230 -0.81 11.95 -0.41
C LYS A 230 -1.54 11.28 -1.56
N PHE A 231 -2.00 10.05 -1.34
CA PHE A 231 -2.89 9.33 -2.24
C PHE A 231 -4.25 9.21 -1.58
N PHE A 232 -5.31 9.48 -2.33
CA PHE A 232 -6.66 9.06 -1.98
C PHE A 232 -6.86 7.65 -2.51
N VAL A 233 -7.34 6.73 -1.68
CA VAL A 233 -7.37 5.30 -1.98
C VAL A 233 -8.77 4.76 -1.73
N LEU A 234 -9.30 4.01 -2.70
CA LEU A 234 -10.46 3.13 -2.53
C LEU A 234 -9.93 1.71 -2.27
N ALA A 235 -10.31 1.12 -1.15
CA ALA A 235 -9.90 -0.24 -0.79
C ALA A 235 -11.08 -1.14 -0.45
N ASP A 236 -10.91 -2.43 -0.70
CA ASP A 236 -11.77 -3.48 -0.14
C ASP A 236 -11.31 -3.79 1.31
N VAL A 237 -12.19 -4.41 2.10
CA VAL A 237 -11.98 -4.81 3.49
C VAL A 237 -10.75 -5.72 3.65
N ASN A 238 -10.44 -6.54 2.66
CA ASN A 238 -9.25 -7.41 2.66
C ASN A 238 -7.92 -6.63 2.45
N GLY A 239 -7.98 -5.30 2.24
CA GLY A 239 -6.84 -4.43 2.00
C GLY A 239 -6.44 -4.29 0.52
N TYR A 240 -7.22 -4.83 -0.42
CA TYR A 240 -6.94 -4.69 -1.84
C TYR A 240 -7.10 -3.22 -2.26
N THR A 241 -6.06 -2.63 -2.85
CA THR A 241 -6.15 -1.28 -3.42
C THR A 241 -6.90 -1.36 -4.75
N VAL A 242 -8.16 -0.93 -4.78
CA VAL A 242 -9.04 -1.01 -5.96
C VAL A 242 -8.75 0.13 -6.94
N ASP A 243 -8.74 1.35 -6.41
CA ASP A 243 -8.50 2.58 -7.17
C ASP A 243 -7.77 3.60 -6.29
N PHE A 244 -7.07 4.55 -6.89
CA PHE A 244 -6.38 5.62 -6.18
C PHE A 244 -6.18 6.87 -7.05
N ARG A 245 -6.05 8.02 -6.38
CA ARG A 245 -5.67 9.30 -7.00
C ARG A 245 -4.56 9.96 -6.21
N LEU A 246 -3.50 10.38 -6.90
CA LEU A 246 -2.42 11.18 -6.32
C LEU A 246 -2.90 12.63 -6.17
N TYR A 247 -2.79 13.17 -4.96
CA TYR A 247 -3.12 14.56 -4.69
C TYR A 247 -2.10 15.49 -5.34
N THR A 248 -2.60 16.43 -6.15
CA THR A 248 -1.79 17.39 -6.91
C THR A 248 -1.97 18.84 -6.45
N GLY A 249 -2.68 19.09 -5.35
CA GLY A 249 -3.11 20.45 -4.96
C GLY A 249 -4.55 20.74 -5.39
N LYS A 250 -4.84 22.01 -5.69
CA LYS A 250 -6.16 22.43 -6.21
C LYS A 250 -6.44 21.74 -7.54
N SER A 251 -7.62 21.13 -7.65
CA SER A 251 -8.07 20.51 -8.89
C SER A 251 -8.45 21.57 -9.92
N LYS A 252 -8.09 21.34 -11.19
CA LYS A 252 -8.51 22.19 -12.32
C LYS A 252 -9.98 21.97 -12.70
N THR A 253 -10.50 20.78 -12.43
CA THR A 253 -11.87 20.35 -12.77
C THR A 253 -12.70 20.16 -11.50
N ALA A 254 -12.58 21.09 -10.55
CA ALA A 254 -13.34 21.01 -9.30
C ALA A 254 -14.83 21.20 -9.58
N SER A 255 -15.70 20.39 -8.97
CA SER A 255 -17.15 20.50 -9.24
C SER A 255 -17.83 21.66 -8.51
N GLY A 256 -17.06 22.46 -7.76
CA GLY A 256 -17.59 23.45 -6.80
C GLY A 256 -18.14 22.86 -5.50
N LYS A 257 -18.21 21.52 -5.35
CA LYS A 257 -18.73 20.83 -4.15
C LYS A 257 -17.66 20.48 -3.11
N GLY A 258 -16.41 20.86 -3.41
CA GLY A 258 -15.27 20.65 -2.52
C GLY A 258 -14.47 19.38 -2.84
N LEU A 259 -13.20 19.41 -2.45
CA LEU A 259 -12.24 18.32 -2.71
C LEU A 259 -12.71 16.95 -2.18
N PRO A 260 -13.27 16.80 -0.97
CA PRO A 260 -13.67 15.48 -0.48
C PRO A 260 -14.79 14.87 -1.32
N PHE A 261 -15.75 15.69 -1.77
CA PHE A 261 -16.82 15.27 -2.67
C PHE A 261 -16.25 14.77 -3.99
N ASP A 262 -15.41 15.59 -4.65
CA ASP A 262 -14.83 15.28 -5.96
C ASP A 262 -14.00 13.99 -5.94
N VAL A 263 -13.26 13.78 -4.84
CA VAL A 263 -12.45 12.57 -4.65
C VAL A 263 -13.32 11.34 -4.56
N VAL A 264 -14.29 11.32 -3.63
CA VAL A 264 -15.14 10.14 -3.41
C VAL A 264 -16.00 9.85 -4.63
N ALA A 265 -16.61 10.87 -5.25
CA ALA A 265 -17.39 10.70 -6.47
C ALA A 265 -16.56 10.16 -7.64
N SER A 266 -15.27 10.51 -7.71
CA SER A 266 -14.38 9.99 -8.75
C SER A 266 -13.90 8.55 -8.51
N LEU A 267 -13.69 8.17 -7.25
CA LEU A 267 -13.23 6.83 -6.87
C LEU A 267 -14.38 5.82 -6.86
N VAL A 268 -15.56 6.22 -6.37
CA VAL A 268 -16.77 5.38 -6.29
C VAL A 268 -17.51 5.44 -7.63
N ASN A 269 -16.91 4.79 -8.63
CA ASN A 269 -17.40 4.81 -10.01
C ASN A 269 -18.48 3.73 -10.25
N LYS A 270 -19.73 4.15 -10.45
CA LYS A 270 -20.89 3.27 -10.76
C LYS A 270 -20.70 2.41 -12.01
N ASN A 271 -20.03 2.92 -13.05
CA ASN A 271 -19.80 2.16 -14.27
C ASN A 271 -18.88 0.96 -14.02
N TYR A 272 -17.97 1.09 -13.06
CA TYR A 272 -17.07 0.04 -12.65
C TYR A 272 -17.68 -0.88 -11.58
N LEU A 273 -18.26 -0.30 -10.52
CA LEU A 273 -18.76 -1.03 -9.34
C LEU A 273 -20.13 -1.67 -9.59
N GLY A 274 -21.08 -0.93 -10.16
CA GLY A 274 -22.51 -1.26 -10.09
C GLY A 274 -23.18 -0.50 -8.96
N SER A 275 -24.10 -1.15 -8.23
CA SER A 275 -24.85 -0.53 -7.12
C SER A 275 -24.97 -1.46 -5.92
N GLY A 276 -25.41 -0.90 -4.79
CA GLY A 276 -25.60 -1.59 -3.51
C GLY A 276 -24.33 -1.81 -2.70
N TYR A 277 -23.22 -1.17 -3.08
CA TYR A 277 -22.03 -1.07 -2.23
C TYR A 277 -22.28 -0.10 -1.08
N ILE A 278 -21.60 -0.34 0.05
CA ILE A 278 -21.59 0.57 1.20
C ILE A 278 -20.19 1.16 1.34
N VAL A 279 -20.11 2.48 1.21
CA VAL A 279 -18.87 3.26 1.28
C VAL A 279 -18.63 3.72 2.72
N TYR A 280 -17.50 3.34 3.28
CA TYR A 280 -17.04 3.81 4.59
C TYR A 280 -15.96 4.88 4.41
N CYS A 281 -16.10 6.01 5.08
CA CYS A 281 -15.12 7.10 5.00
C CYS A 281 -14.97 7.87 6.31
N ASP A 282 -13.84 8.53 6.49
CA ASP A 282 -13.59 9.34 7.67
C ASP A 282 -14.31 10.70 7.62
N ASN A 283 -14.11 11.50 8.67
CA ASN A 283 -14.72 12.81 8.79
C ASN A 283 -14.23 13.88 7.82
N PHE A 284 -13.14 13.65 7.08
CA PHE A 284 -12.73 14.55 6.01
C PHE A 284 -13.69 14.46 4.81
N TYR A 285 -14.28 13.29 4.58
CA TYR A 285 -15.19 13.03 3.45
C TYR A 285 -16.67 13.19 3.80
N THR A 286 -17.06 12.83 5.02
CA THR A 286 -18.47 12.75 5.39
C THR A 286 -19.16 14.12 5.32
N SER A 287 -20.17 14.23 4.45
CA SER A 287 -21.03 15.40 4.36
C SER A 287 -22.44 15.00 3.87
N PRO A 288 -23.49 15.74 4.27
CA PRO A 288 -24.85 15.48 3.83
C PRO A 288 -24.97 15.47 2.30
N GLN A 289 -24.32 16.43 1.63
CA GLN A 289 -24.33 16.55 0.18
C GLN A 289 -23.71 15.34 -0.52
N LEU A 290 -22.56 14.85 -0.03
CA LEU A 290 -21.92 13.66 -0.60
C LEU A 290 -22.77 12.41 -0.40
N PHE A 291 -23.34 12.22 0.79
CA PHE A 291 -24.08 11.00 1.11
C PHE A 291 -25.39 10.91 0.33
N ARG A 292 -26.12 12.03 0.19
CA ARG A 292 -27.28 12.12 -0.73
C ARG A 292 -26.88 11.80 -2.17
N HIS A 293 -25.74 12.33 -2.64
CA HIS A 293 -25.27 12.03 -3.99
C HIS A 293 -24.94 10.55 -4.20
N LEU A 294 -24.23 9.91 -3.26
CA LEU A 294 -23.93 8.48 -3.30
C LEU A 294 -25.21 7.64 -3.32
N GLN A 295 -26.18 8.00 -2.50
CA GLN A 295 -27.48 7.34 -2.46
C GLN A 295 -28.24 7.44 -3.78
N GLN A 296 -28.27 8.62 -4.40
CA GLN A 296 -28.85 8.82 -5.75
C GLN A 296 -28.14 7.97 -6.81
N GLN A 297 -26.85 7.70 -6.64
CA GLN A 297 -26.10 6.80 -7.51
C GLN A 297 -26.34 5.31 -7.19
N GLY A 298 -27.07 4.99 -6.12
CA GLY A 298 -27.38 3.62 -5.69
C GLY A 298 -26.36 3.03 -4.72
N PHE A 299 -25.61 3.87 -4.00
CA PHE A 299 -24.63 3.47 -3.00
C PHE A 299 -25.10 3.83 -1.59
N GLY A 300 -24.82 2.95 -0.64
CA GLY A 300 -24.83 3.27 0.77
C GLY A 300 -23.57 4.01 1.19
N ALA A 301 -23.67 4.77 2.28
CA ALA A 301 -22.55 5.49 2.87
C ALA A 301 -22.65 5.51 4.39
N CYS A 302 -21.50 5.40 5.06
CA CYS A 302 -21.38 5.49 6.51
C CYS A 302 -20.04 6.13 6.87
N GLY A 303 -20.04 7.15 7.73
CA GLY A 303 -18.82 7.84 8.08
C GLY A 303 -18.92 8.67 9.34
N THR A 304 -17.79 8.83 10.02
CA THR A 304 -17.70 9.77 11.14
C THR A 304 -17.84 11.19 10.62
N TYR A 305 -18.41 12.11 11.40
CA TYR A 305 -18.55 13.51 10.98
C TYR A 305 -18.15 14.46 12.12
N ARG A 306 -17.79 15.69 11.76
CA ARG A 306 -17.48 16.76 12.72
C ARG A 306 -18.74 17.56 13.02
N GLN A 307 -18.92 17.96 14.27
CA GLN A 307 -19.99 18.88 14.64
C GLN A 307 -19.92 20.18 13.83
N GLY A 308 -21.08 20.72 13.46
CA GLY A 308 -21.17 21.97 12.69
C GLY A 308 -20.85 21.86 11.20
N ILE A 309 -20.82 20.65 10.62
CA ILE A 309 -20.77 20.48 9.16
C ILE A 309 -22.05 21.04 8.55
N THR A 310 -21.89 21.86 7.51
CA THR A 310 -23.00 22.50 6.78
C THR A 310 -24.03 21.47 6.31
N GLY A 311 -25.30 21.71 6.65
CA GLY A 311 -26.43 20.88 6.26
C GLY A 311 -26.66 19.64 7.14
N ALA A 312 -25.87 19.45 8.21
CA ALA A 312 -26.21 18.48 9.25
C ALA A 312 -27.14 19.15 10.29
N PRO A 313 -28.06 18.39 10.93
CA PRO A 313 -28.91 18.91 11.99
C PRO A 313 -28.08 19.52 13.13
N SER A 314 -28.42 20.75 13.53
CA SER A 314 -27.75 21.49 14.60
C SER A 314 -28.76 21.89 15.67
N SER A 315 -29.20 20.92 16.46
CA SER A 315 -30.01 21.16 17.66
C SER A 315 -29.19 20.91 18.91
N THR A 316 -29.45 21.70 19.95
CA THR A 316 -28.89 21.51 21.29
C THR A 316 -29.87 20.81 22.24
N GLU A 317 -31.12 20.65 21.83
CA GLU A 317 -32.17 20.05 22.64
C GLU A 317 -31.98 18.53 22.75
N ASN A 318 -31.89 18.04 23.99
CA ASN A 318 -31.54 16.65 24.32
C ASN A 318 -30.20 16.17 23.72
N ASP A 319 -29.28 17.09 23.41
CA ASP A 319 -27.96 16.73 22.88
C ASP A 319 -27.08 16.05 23.96
N LEU A 320 -26.11 15.24 23.51
CA LEU A 320 -25.09 14.68 24.40
C LEU A 320 -24.18 15.77 24.95
N ASN A 321 -23.75 15.57 26.20
CA ASN A 321 -22.78 16.44 26.84
C ASN A 321 -21.78 15.60 27.66
N LYS A 322 -20.73 16.23 28.20
CA LYS A 322 -19.66 15.52 28.93
C LYS A 322 -20.13 14.74 30.17
N LYS A 323 -21.33 15.03 30.68
CA LYS A 323 -21.92 14.33 31.83
C LYS A 323 -22.87 13.20 31.41
N SER A 324 -23.19 13.06 30.11
CA SER A 324 -24.05 12.00 29.64
C SER A 324 -23.43 10.64 29.98
N PRO A 325 -24.23 9.67 30.47
CA PRO A 325 -23.74 8.33 30.78
C PRO A 325 -23.09 7.67 29.57
N ARG A 326 -22.03 6.89 29.82
CA ARG A 326 -21.43 6.06 28.77
C ARG A 326 -22.46 5.07 28.24
N GLY A 327 -22.58 4.98 26.93
CA GLY A 327 -23.59 4.20 26.23
C GLY A 327 -24.77 5.01 25.72
N SER A 328 -24.95 6.25 26.19
CA SER A 328 -26.04 7.11 25.73
C SER A 328 -26.00 7.28 24.22
N ILE A 329 -27.14 7.09 23.55
CA ILE A 329 -27.32 7.28 22.12
C ILE A 329 -28.22 8.50 21.92
N ARG A 330 -27.84 9.36 20.98
CA ARG A 330 -28.72 10.42 20.46
C ARG A 330 -28.77 10.34 18.96
N TRP A 331 -29.95 10.54 18.37
CA TRP A 331 -30.07 10.50 16.93
C TRP A 331 -31.09 11.49 16.37
N ILE A 332 -30.84 11.91 15.13
CA ILE A 332 -31.76 12.68 14.30
C ILE A 332 -31.75 12.03 12.91
N ARG A 333 -32.93 11.93 12.30
CA ARG A 333 -33.08 11.50 10.92
C ARG A 333 -33.57 12.68 10.08
N ASP A 334 -32.82 12.98 9.03
CA ASP A 334 -33.13 13.98 8.02
C ASP A 334 -33.28 13.24 6.68
N ASP A 335 -34.53 12.98 6.32
CA ASP A 335 -34.93 12.04 5.27
C ASP A 335 -34.25 10.66 5.44
N ASP A 336 -33.40 10.27 4.50
CA ASP A 336 -32.67 9.02 4.51
C ASP A 336 -31.36 9.07 5.31
N LEU A 337 -30.91 10.27 5.70
CA LEU A 337 -29.67 10.43 6.47
C LEU A 337 -29.96 10.29 7.95
N LEU A 338 -29.32 9.30 8.55
CA LEU A 338 -29.31 9.13 9.99
C LEU A 338 -28.03 9.71 10.57
N TYR A 339 -28.19 10.62 11.52
CA TYR A 339 -27.12 11.16 12.35
C TYR A 339 -27.23 10.53 13.73
N VAL A 340 -26.17 9.89 14.19
CA VAL A 340 -26.10 9.29 15.53
C VAL A 340 -24.92 9.87 16.28
N LYS A 341 -25.14 10.29 17.52
CA LYS A 341 -24.13 10.55 18.52
C LYS A 341 -24.14 9.45 19.56
N TRP A 342 -22.96 9.02 19.98
CA TRP A 342 -22.79 7.97 20.98
C TRP A 342 -21.73 8.37 21.99
N MET A 343 -22.06 8.26 23.27
CA MET A 343 -21.11 8.54 24.34
C MET A 343 -20.30 7.27 24.68
N ASP A 344 -19.06 7.16 24.21
CA ASP A 344 -18.11 6.17 24.76
C ASP A 344 -17.27 6.82 25.87
N THR A 345 -15.93 6.72 25.82
CA THR A 345 -15.05 7.57 26.64
C THR A 345 -15.17 9.05 26.22
N ARG A 346 -15.51 9.29 24.95
CA ARG A 346 -15.82 10.60 24.37
C ARG A 346 -16.98 10.42 23.40
N GLU A 347 -17.64 11.52 23.09
CA GLU A 347 -18.67 11.54 22.06
C GLU A 347 -18.08 11.13 20.70
N VAL A 348 -18.79 10.24 20.02
CA VAL A 348 -18.55 9.84 18.63
C VAL A 348 -19.78 10.19 17.82
N SER A 349 -19.58 10.90 16.73
CA SER A 349 -20.63 11.32 15.80
C SER A 349 -20.48 10.60 14.47
N ILE A 350 -21.55 9.92 14.02
CA ILE A 350 -21.58 9.15 12.79
C ILE A 350 -22.82 9.50 11.96
N CYS A 351 -22.65 9.57 10.64
CA CYS A 351 -23.71 9.77 9.67
C CYS A 351 -23.79 8.52 8.80
N THR A 352 -25.01 8.10 8.43
CA THR A 352 -25.22 6.88 7.64
C THR A 352 -26.51 6.96 6.83
N THR A 353 -26.54 6.27 5.70
CA THR A 353 -27.73 6.13 4.83
C THR A 353 -28.33 4.72 4.84
N VAL A 354 -27.68 3.76 5.51
CA VAL A 354 -28.00 2.33 5.37
C VAL A 354 -28.23 1.59 6.68
N HIS A 355 -27.96 2.20 7.83
CA HIS A 355 -28.07 1.51 9.12
C HIS A 355 -29.26 2.07 9.90
N PRO A 356 -29.99 1.23 10.66
CA PRO A 356 -30.86 1.71 11.72
C PRO A 356 -30.03 2.31 12.86
N VAL A 357 -30.68 3.05 13.76
CA VAL A 357 -30.05 3.59 14.98
C VAL A 357 -29.41 2.47 15.81
N TYR A 358 -30.20 1.43 16.09
CA TYR A 358 -29.80 0.36 17.00
C TYR A 358 -30.42 -0.98 16.62
N SER A 359 -29.61 -2.03 16.64
CA SER A 359 -30.01 -3.41 16.32
C SER A 359 -29.73 -4.39 17.46
N GLY A 360 -29.64 -3.89 18.69
CA GLY A 360 -29.44 -4.72 19.89
C GLY A 360 -27.99 -5.08 20.22
N GLU A 361 -27.01 -4.49 19.53
CA GLU A 361 -25.60 -4.80 19.79
C GLU A 361 -25.08 -4.16 21.08
N THR A 362 -24.22 -4.89 21.80
CA THR A 362 -23.50 -4.36 22.95
C THR A 362 -21.99 -4.56 22.80
N VAL A 363 -21.22 -3.74 23.48
CA VAL A 363 -19.76 -3.88 23.55
C VAL A 363 -19.29 -3.77 25.01
N LEU A 364 -18.39 -4.66 25.41
CA LEU A 364 -17.83 -4.62 26.76
C LEU A 364 -16.86 -3.44 26.90
N ARG A 365 -17.07 -2.63 27.94
CA ARG A 365 -16.23 -1.48 28.27
C ARG A 365 -15.83 -1.48 29.73
N TRP A 366 -14.60 -1.03 29.99
CA TRP A 366 -14.13 -0.76 31.35
C TRP A 366 -14.77 0.52 31.87
N LEU A 367 -15.59 0.40 32.91
CA LEU A 367 -16.13 1.53 33.66
C LEU A 367 -15.59 1.47 35.09
N ARG A 368 -15.33 2.64 35.66
CA ARG A 368 -15.05 2.75 37.08
C ARG A 368 -16.40 2.81 37.81
N THR A 369 -16.66 1.85 38.70
CA THR A 369 -17.86 1.84 39.54
C THR A 369 -17.78 2.92 40.62
N GLU A 370 -18.89 3.17 41.31
CA GLU A 370 -18.94 4.13 42.42
C GLU A 370 -17.93 3.78 43.53
N ASP A 371 -17.68 2.49 43.74
CA ASP A 371 -16.67 1.96 44.68
C ASP A 371 -15.21 2.11 44.20
N GLY A 372 -15.00 2.77 43.06
CA GLY A 372 -13.68 3.04 42.50
C GLY A 372 -13.01 1.86 41.80
N GLN A 373 -13.65 0.68 41.73
CA GLN A 373 -13.15 -0.50 41.04
C GLN A 373 -13.38 -0.45 39.53
N LEU A 374 -12.50 -1.10 38.76
CA LEU A 374 -12.65 -1.21 37.31
C LEU A 374 -13.43 -2.48 36.97
N GLN A 375 -14.60 -2.34 36.35
CA GLN A 375 -15.42 -3.47 35.91
C GLN A 375 -15.69 -3.39 34.40
N ARG A 376 -15.78 -4.57 33.75
CA ARG A 376 -16.24 -4.66 32.36
C ARG A 376 -17.76 -4.76 32.34
N ILE A 377 -18.41 -3.72 31.83
CA ILE A 377 -19.88 -3.68 31.69
C ILE A 377 -20.27 -3.73 30.21
N PRO A 378 -21.41 -4.36 29.86
CA PRO A 378 -21.97 -4.27 28.52
C PRO A 378 -22.55 -2.88 28.29
N VAL A 379 -22.17 -2.25 27.18
CA VAL A 379 -22.64 -0.91 26.79
C VAL A 379 -23.31 -1.01 25.43
N ALA A 380 -24.52 -0.47 25.28
CA ALA A 380 -25.21 -0.41 24.00
C ALA A 380 -24.36 0.34 22.98
N ARG A 381 -24.27 -0.20 21.76
CA ARG A 381 -23.48 0.38 20.67
C ARG A 381 -24.34 0.53 19.42
N PRO A 382 -24.46 1.73 18.84
CA PRO A 382 -25.18 1.93 17.58
C PRO A 382 -24.69 1.01 16.47
N THR A 383 -25.61 0.54 15.64
CA THR A 383 -25.33 -0.39 14.53
C THR A 383 -24.30 0.21 13.58
N ALA A 384 -24.47 1.49 13.21
CA ALA A 384 -23.57 2.20 12.32
C ALA A 384 -22.12 2.24 12.85
N ILE A 385 -21.92 2.37 14.17
CA ILE A 385 -20.60 2.42 14.80
C ILE A 385 -19.94 1.03 14.77
N SER A 386 -20.71 -0.03 15.00
CA SER A 386 -20.21 -1.40 14.89
C SER A 386 -19.69 -1.69 13.47
N GLU A 387 -20.53 -1.44 12.48
CA GLU A 387 -20.23 -1.69 11.06
C GLU A 387 -19.09 -0.79 10.57
N TYR A 388 -19.04 0.47 10.98
CA TYR A 388 -17.93 1.37 10.65
C TYR A 388 -16.59 0.84 11.14
N ASN A 389 -16.50 0.40 12.40
CA ASN A 389 -15.26 -0.16 12.95
C ASN A 389 -14.84 -1.46 12.24
N LYS A 390 -15.81 -2.20 11.69
CA LYS A 390 -15.55 -3.45 10.96
C LYS A 390 -14.99 -3.19 9.55
N TYR A 391 -15.44 -2.16 8.86
CA TYR A 391 -15.18 -2.00 7.42
C TYR A 391 -14.33 -0.80 7.00
N MET A 392 -14.19 0.24 7.84
CA MET A 392 -13.39 1.42 7.49
C MET A 392 -11.89 1.09 7.26
N GLY A 393 -11.36 0.08 7.95
CA GLY A 393 -9.93 -0.24 8.02
C GLY A 393 -9.29 -0.85 6.77
N GLY A 394 -9.98 -0.92 5.62
CA GLY A 394 -9.43 -1.48 4.37
C GLY A 394 -8.13 -0.81 3.92
N VAL A 395 -8.10 0.53 3.88
CA VAL A 395 -6.89 1.28 3.49
C VAL A 395 -5.75 1.08 4.50
N ASP A 396 -6.03 1.12 5.81
CA ASP A 396 -5.01 0.88 6.83
C ASP A 396 -4.42 -0.54 6.75
N THR A 397 -5.27 -1.54 6.46
CA THR A 397 -4.85 -2.93 6.22
C THR A 397 -3.93 -3.02 5.01
N SER A 398 -4.26 -2.29 3.94
CA SER A 398 -3.41 -2.15 2.75
C SER A 398 -2.06 -1.52 3.08
N ASP A 399 -2.06 -0.41 3.83
CA ASP A 399 -0.85 0.34 4.23
C ASP A 399 0.09 -0.50 5.09
N GLN A 400 -0.45 -1.30 6.01
CA GLN A 400 0.32 -2.24 6.82
C GLN A 400 1.03 -3.29 5.96
N MET A 401 0.31 -3.87 4.97
CA MET A 401 0.90 -4.86 4.07
C MET A 401 1.96 -4.24 3.14
N LEU A 402 1.74 -3.02 2.66
CA LEU A 402 2.70 -2.28 1.84
C LEU A 402 3.99 -1.97 2.58
N GLY A 403 3.91 -1.70 3.89
CA GLY A 403 5.09 -1.46 4.72
C GLY A 403 5.99 -2.69 4.92
N THR A 404 5.47 -3.90 4.67
CA THR A 404 6.21 -5.15 4.89
C THR A 404 7.07 -5.49 3.68
N ASN A 405 8.40 -5.58 3.86
CA ASN A 405 9.37 -5.83 2.77
C ASN A 405 9.19 -4.90 1.56
N SER A 406 8.94 -3.61 1.82
CA SER A 406 8.75 -2.59 0.79
C SER A 406 10.00 -2.35 -0.05
N VAL A 407 9.83 -2.13 -1.36
CA VAL A 407 10.93 -1.69 -2.24
C VAL A 407 11.27 -0.20 -2.10
N HIS A 408 10.54 0.52 -1.25
CA HIS A 408 10.71 1.94 -1.04
C HIS A 408 12.12 2.28 -0.57
N ARG A 409 12.80 3.16 -1.32
CA ARG A 409 14.13 3.68 -0.97
C ARG A 409 14.13 5.19 -1.01
N ARG A 410 14.84 5.77 -0.04
CA ARG A 410 14.97 7.22 0.08
C ARG A 410 15.52 7.84 -1.21
N THR A 411 14.74 8.71 -1.85
CA THR A 411 15.11 9.42 -3.08
C THR A 411 14.62 10.87 -3.06
N ARG A 412 15.33 11.75 -3.79
CA ARG A 412 14.90 13.14 -4.05
C ARG A 412 14.10 13.27 -5.35
N ARG A 413 14.04 12.20 -6.16
CA ARG A 413 13.26 12.14 -7.40
C ARG A 413 11.85 11.63 -7.08
N TRP A 414 10.86 12.51 -7.07
CA TRP A 414 9.50 12.18 -6.66
C TRP A 414 8.85 11.09 -7.53
N HIS A 415 9.11 11.11 -8.85
CA HIS A 415 8.56 10.11 -9.78
C HIS A 415 9.09 8.70 -9.46
N ILE A 416 10.34 8.58 -9.01
CA ILE A 416 10.89 7.30 -8.54
C ILE A 416 10.23 6.83 -7.23
N THR A 417 9.87 7.75 -6.33
CA THR A 417 9.06 7.41 -5.15
C THR A 417 7.71 6.80 -5.57
N VAL A 418 7.05 7.40 -6.58
CA VAL A 418 5.78 6.90 -7.11
C VAL A 418 5.96 5.54 -7.80
N PHE A 419 7.00 5.35 -8.60
CA PHE A 419 7.32 4.04 -9.20
C PHE A 419 7.49 2.94 -8.15
N GLN A 420 8.29 3.19 -7.11
CA GLN A 420 8.47 2.23 -6.03
C GLN A 420 7.15 1.91 -5.34
N HIS A 421 6.31 2.93 -5.13
CA HIS A 421 4.99 2.72 -4.56
C HIS A 421 4.08 1.88 -5.46
N PHE A 422 4.13 2.03 -6.78
CA PHE A 422 3.39 1.20 -7.72
C PHE A 422 3.86 -0.26 -7.73
N VAL A 423 5.17 -0.50 -7.58
CA VAL A 423 5.70 -1.85 -7.35
C VAL A 423 5.13 -2.41 -6.06
N ASP A 424 5.17 -1.67 -4.95
CA ASP A 424 4.62 -2.14 -3.67
C ASP A 424 3.10 -2.44 -3.78
N ILE A 425 2.31 -1.58 -4.45
CA ILE A 425 0.87 -1.84 -4.72
C ILE A 425 0.71 -3.15 -5.49
N ALA A 426 1.43 -3.33 -6.59
CA ALA A 426 1.33 -4.53 -7.41
C ALA A 426 1.66 -5.79 -6.61
N VAL A 427 2.74 -5.78 -5.81
CA VAL A 427 3.12 -6.93 -4.98
C VAL A 427 2.06 -7.21 -3.91
N THR A 428 1.59 -6.18 -3.21
CA THR A 428 0.58 -6.33 -2.14
C THR A 428 -0.75 -6.81 -2.71
N ASN A 429 -1.24 -6.21 -3.79
CA ASN A 429 -2.45 -6.67 -4.46
C ASN A 429 -2.29 -8.11 -4.96
N SER A 430 -1.13 -8.48 -5.54
CA SER A 430 -0.86 -9.86 -5.97
C SER A 430 -0.91 -10.86 -4.81
N TYR A 431 -0.36 -10.48 -3.64
CA TYR A 431 -0.44 -11.32 -2.44
C TYR A 431 -1.87 -11.47 -1.92
N ILE A 432 -2.70 -10.43 -2.01
CA ILE A 432 -4.11 -10.51 -1.61
C ILE A 432 -4.88 -11.44 -2.56
N LEU A 433 -4.64 -11.35 -3.87
CA LEU A 433 -5.22 -12.29 -4.84
C LEU A 433 -4.79 -13.73 -4.54
N HIS A 434 -3.51 -13.97 -4.25
CA HIS A 434 -3.00 -15.27 -3.83
C HIS A 434 -3.74 -15.81 -2.60
N LYS A 435 -3.92 -14.99 -1.58
CA LYS A 435 -4.68 -15.38 -0.38
C LYS A 435 -6.11 -15.79 -0.71
N GLU A 436 -6.77 -15.04 -1.58
CA GLU A 436 -8.15 -15.32 -1.97
C GLU A 436 -8.26 -16.59 -2.82
N LEU A 437 -7.34 -16.80 -3.76
CA LEU A 437 -7.29 -18.01 -4.58
C LEU A 437 -7.03 -19.26 -3.72
N CYS A 438 -6.07 -19.18 -2.78
CA CYS A 438 -5.85 -20.26 -1.82
C CYS A 438 -7.10 -20.53 -0.97
N ALA A 439 -7.79 -19.49 -0.48
CA ALA A 439 -9.01 -19.66 0.29
C ALA A 439 -10.12 -20.35 -0.51
N ASN A 440 -10.31 -19.97 -1.78
CA ASN A 440 -11.27 -20.60 -2.69
C ASN A 440 -10.95 -22.08 -2.95
N GLN A 441 -9.67 -22.46 -2.90
CA GLN A 441 -9.19 -23.83 -3.04
C GLN A 441 -9.00 -24.56 -1.70
N GLN A 442 -9.40 -23.96 -0.58
CA GLN A 442 -9.20 -24.49 0.77
C GLN A 442 -7.72 -24.82 1.10
N GLN A 443 -6.79 -24.08 0.49
CA GLN A 443 -5.36 -24.20 0.70
C GLN A 443 -4.86 -23.14 1.68
N ARG A 444 -3.79 -23.47 2.41
CA ARG A 444 -3.11 -22.51 3.27
C ARG A 444 -2.30 -21.53 2.40
N PRO A 445 -2.52 -20.21 2.50
CA PRO A 445 -1.73 -19.25 1.76
C PRO A 445 -0.30 -19.19 2.29
N LYS A 446 0.63 -18.80 1.40
CA LYS A 446 2.01 -18.49 1.77
C LYS A 446 2.04 -17.30 2.73
N THR A 447 3.10 -17.20 3.52
CA THR A 447 3.38 -15.95 4.23
C THR A 447 3.75 -14.84 3.24
N ARG A 448 3.61 -13.57 3.66
CA ARG A 448 3.96 -12.41 2.83
C ARG A 448 5.41 -12.45 2.33
N GLN A 449 6.33 -12.88 3.20
CA GLN A 449 7.74 -13.00 2.86
C GLN A 449 8.00 -14.11 1.85
N GLN A 450 7.50 -15.34 2.09
CA GLN A 450 7.63 -16.45 1.14
C GLN A 450 7.06 -16.11 -0.24
N PHE A 451 5.90 -15.44 -0.29
CA PHE A 451 5.31 -14.97 -1.54
C PHE A 451 6.27 -14.02 -2.28
N GLN A 452 6.92 -13.09 -1.57
CA GLN A 452 7.83 -12.13 -2.17
C GLN A 452 9.18 -12.75 -2.57
N GLU A 453 9.66 -13.74 -1.83
CA GLU A 453 10.86 -14.53 -2.18
C GLU A 453 10.62 -15.31 -3.48
N GLU A 454 9.48 -15.99 -3.60
CA GLU A 454 9.08 -16.69 -4.84
C GLU A 454 8.89 -15.73 -6.01
N LEU A 455 8.25 -14.58 -5.79
CA LEU A 455 8.12 -13.55 -6.81
C LEU A 455 9.48 -13.00 -7.27
N ALA A 456 10.39 -12.74 -6.33
CA ALA A 456 11.74 -12.29 -6.66
C ALA A 456 12.50 -13.34 -7.49
N ALA A 457 12.41 -14.62 -7.09
CA ALA A 457 13.02 -15.74 -7.82
C ALA A 457 12.46 -15.87 -9.25
N TYR A 458 11.13 -15.76 -9.40
CA TYR A 458 10.46 -15.75 -10.71
C TYR A 458 10.98 -14.63 -11.61
N LEU A 459 11.03 -13.39 -11.13
CA LEU A 459 11.51 -12.24 -11.90
C LEU A 459 13.01 -12.32 -12.24
N LEU A 460 13.80 -13.05 -11.43
CA LEU A 460 15.23 -13.28 -11.64
C LEU A 460 15.53 -14.53 -12.49
N GLY A 461 14.49 -15.29 -12.86
CA GLY A 461 14.59 -16.52 -13.64
C GLY A 461 15.44 -17.57 -12.93
N VAL A 462 15.20 -17.79 -11.64
CA VAL A 462 15.87 -18.84 -10.85
C VAL A 462 14.89 -19.66 -10.03
N PRO A 463 15.20 -20.93 -9.73
CA PRO A 463 14.51 -21.63 -8.67
C PRO A 463 14.80 -20.94 -7.33
N LEU A 464 13.79 -20.85 -6.46
CA LEU A 464 13.98 -20.34 -5.10
C LEU A 464 14.81 -21.34 -4.27
N GLU A 465 14.46 -22.63 -4.38
CA GLU A 465 15.21 -23.71 -3.77
C GLU A 465 16.31 -24.19 -4.74
N GLY A 466 17.46 -23.51 -4.68
CA GLY A 466 18.73 -24.04 -5.13
C GLY A 466 19.58 -24.32 -3.91
N GLY A 467 19.71 -25.59 -3.51
CA GLY A 467 20.79 -25.98 -2.60
C GLY A 467 22.13 -25.49 -3.16
N PRO A 468 23.19 -25.34 -2.33
CA PRO A 468 24.51 -25.12 -2.90
C PRO A 468 24.70 -26.18 -3.98
N GLN A 469 24.90 -25.76 -5.24
CA GLN A 469 25.55 -26.65 -6.19
C GLN A 469 26.77 -27.10 -5.42
N LYS A 470 26.82 -28.39 -5.06
CA LYS A 470 28.08 -28.98 -4.61
C LYS A 470 29.02 -28.52 -5.70
N ARG A 471 29.95 -27.61 -5.37
CA ARG A 471 31.13 -27.44 -6.22
C ARG A 471 31.53 -28.88 -6.51
N PRO A 472 31.77 -29.30 -7.77
CA PRO A 472 32.40 -30.59 -7.97
C PRO A 472 33.53 -30.58 -6.94
N SER A 473 33.53 -31.55 -6.01
CA SER A 473 34.69 -31.69 -5.14
C SER A 473 35.84 -31.58 -6.11
N SER A 474 36.78 -30.66 -5.87
CA SER A 474 38.08 -30.81 -6.48
C SER A 474 38.45 -32.23 -6.07
N ASP A 475 38.23 -33.18 -6.96
CA ASP A 475 38.47 -34.58 -6.71
C ASP A 475 39.98 -34.61 -6.56
N HIS A 476 40.42 -34.51 -5.31
CA HIS A 476 41.78 -34.75 -4.95
C HIS A 476 41.90 -36.26 -5.21
N PHE A 477 42.40 -36.59 -6.39
CA PHE A 477 42.84 -37.93 -6.70
C PHE A 477 44.24 -38.04 -6.11
N PRO A 478 44.50 -38.94 -5.16
CA PRO A 478 45.85 -39.19 -4.70
C PRO A 478 46.69 -39.66 -5.91
N VAL A 479 47.73 -38.90 -6.25
CA VAL A 479 48.66 -39.26 -7.32
C VAL A 479 49.76 -40.14 -6.71
N PRO A 480 50.07 -41.32 -7.27
CA PRO A 480 51.17 -42.17 -6.81
C PRO A 480 52.51 -41.44 -6.91
N THR A 481 53.29 -41.41 -5.83
CA THR A 481 54.63 -40.80 -5.83
C THR A 481 55.72 -41.65 -6.51
N SER A 482 55.45 -42.91 -6.84
CA SER A 482 56.32 -43.71 -7.69
C SER A 482 55.57 -44.84 -8.39
N THR A 483 55.67 -44.89 -9.71
CA THR A 483 55.31 -46.08 -10.50
C THR A 483 56.52 -46.99 -10.54
N GLY A 484 56.51 -48.11 -9.78
CA GLY A 484 57.59 -49.10 -9.92
C GLY A 484 57.84 -50.10 -8.78
N HIS A 485 57.19 -50.03 -7.63
CA HIS A 485 57.49 -50.96 -6.52
C HIS A 485 56.49 -52.13 -6.39
N GLU A 486 57.04 -53.31 -6.08
CA GLU A 486 56.32 -54.56 -5.83
C GLU A 486 55.29 -54.44 -4.70
N LYS A 487 54.18 -55.17 -4.85
CA LYS A 487 52.99 -55.08 -3.96
C LYS A 487 53.30 -55.37 -2.48
N THR A 488 54.35 -56.13 -2.19
CA THR A 488 54.73 -56.60 -0.85
C THR A 488 55.34 -55.52 0.03
N GLN A 489 55.88 -54.42 -0.53
CA GLN A 489 56.50 -53.32 0.24
C GLN A 489 55.55 -52.17 0.58
N ARG A 490 54.28 -52.23 0.16
CA ARG A 490 53.31 -51.12 0.34
C ARG A 490 52.73 -50.99 1.75
N ALA A 491 52.83 -52.04 2.58
CA ALA A 491 52.19 -52.08 3.90
C ALA A 491 53.06 -51.51 5.03
N SER A 492 54.39 -51.46 4.86
CA SER A 492 55.35 -51.04 5.88
C SER A 492 55.69 -49.54 5.84
N MET A 493 55.27 -48.81 4.81
CA MET A 493 55.42 -47.36 4.74
C MET A 493 54.24 -46.69 5.45
N GLY A 494 54.53 -46.06 6.60
CA GLY A 494 53.54 -45.53 7.54
C GLY A 494 52.36 -44.82 6.89
N ARG A 495 51.14 -45.24 7.26
CA ARG A 495 49.91 -44.60 6.81
C ARG A 495 49.76 -43.25 7.51
N ARG A 496 49.62 -42.18 6.74
CA ARG A 496 49.23 -40.87 7.27
C ARG A 496 47.73 -40.65 7.07
N GLN A 497 47.09 -40.03 8.06
CA GLN A 497 45.67 -39.73 8.01
C GLN A 497 45.48 -38.37 7.34
N CYS A 498 44.69 -38.32 6.27
CA CYS A 498 44.34 -37.05 5.63
C CYS A 498 43.63 -36.15 6.64
N THR A 499 44.12 -34.93 6.87
CA THR A 499 43.55 -34.01 7.87
C THR A 499 42.14 -33.54 7.52
N LEU A 500 41.80 -33.51 6.23
CA LEU A 500 40.49 -33.06 5.71
C LEU A 500 39.42 -34.17 5.73
N CYS A 501 39.72 -35.35 5.16
CA CYS A 501 38.73 -36.44 5.06
C CYS A 501 38.91 -37.55 6.12
N LYS A 502 39.94 -37.46 6.96
CA LYS A 502 40.28 -38.41 8.03
C LYS A 502 40.50 -39.86 7.58
N ARG A 503 40.61 -40.12 6.27
CA ARG A 503 40.93 -41.44 5.73
C ARG A 503 42.43 -41.71 5.82
N SER A 504 42.79 -42.91 6.25
CA SER A 504 44.18 -43.35 6.39
C SER A 504 44.65 -43.92 5.06
N THR A 505 45.71 -43.37 4.48
CA THR A 505 46.21 -43.81 3.16
C THR A 505 47.73 -44.05 3.19
N PRO A 506 48.25 -45.01 2.40
CA PRO A 506 49.69 -45.24 2.29
C PRO A 506 50.41 -44.21 1.39
N TRP A 507 49.76 -43.10 1.03
CA TRP A 507 50.23 -42.14 0.03
C TRP A 507 50.54 -40.78 0.68
N HIS A 508 51.65 -40.15 0.30
CA HIS A 508 52.00 -38.80 0.73
C HIS A 508 51.47 -37.76 -0.27
N SER A 509 50.98 -36.62 0.20
CA SER A 509 50.62 -35.48 -0.65
C SER A 509 51.87 -34.63 -0.92
N ASN A 510 52.41 -34.65 -2.14
CA ASN A 510 53.41 -33.69 -2.59
C ASN A 510 52.75 -32.69 -3.54
N ILE A 511 52.30 -31.55 -3.02
CA ILE A 511 52.05 -30.37 -3.85
C ILE A 511 52.81 -29.21 -3.23
N TYR A 512 53.93 -28.86 -3.85
CA TYR A 512 54.58 -27.56 -3.73
C TYR A 512 53.72 -26.53 -4.46
N CYS A 513 53.33 -25.47 -3.76
CA CYS A 513 52.66 -24.32 -4.37
C CYS A 513 53.73 -23.30 -4.77
N MET A 514 54.07 -23.22 -6.07
CA MET A 514 54.68 -22.00 -6.61
C MET A 514 53.57 -21.03 -7.04
N SER A 515 53.72 -19.82 -6.52
CA SER A 515 52.80 -18.68 -6.49
C SER A 515 52.19 -18.23 -7.81
N LEU A 516 50.99 -17.62 -7.74
CA LEU A 516 50.81 -16.18 -7.94
C LEU A 516 49.37 -15.72 -7.55
N PHE A 517 49.33 -14.92 -6.49
CA PHE A 517 48.29 -14.01 -5.97
C PHE A 517 46.96 -14.52 -5.39
N ASP A 518 46.83 -14.22 -4.08
CA ASP A 518 45.63 -14.03 -3.24
C ASP A 518 44.96 -15.23 -2.53
N ALA A 519 45.75 -15.83 -1.64
CA ALA A 519 45.48 -16.07 -0.21
C ALA A 519 44.10 -16.59 0.29
N ILE A 520 44.06 -17.86 0.71
CA ILE A 520 43.60 -18.24 2.07
C ILE A 520 44.59 -19.29 2.62
N SER A 521 45.15 -18.97 3.77
CA SER A 521 46.28 -19.61 4.46
C SER A 521 46.01 -21.05 4.93
N CYS A 522 47.04 -21.90 4.87
CA CYS A 522 47.20 -23.02 5.81
C CYS A 522 48.68 -23.20 6.15
N PHE A 523 49.06 -22.72 7.35
CA PHE A 523 50.28 -23.11 8.06
C PHE A 523 50.05 -24.44 8.77
N VAL A 524 50.99 -25.37 8.71
CA VAL A 524 51.45 -26.16 9.87
C VAL A 524 52.95 -26.41 9.68
N PHE A 525 53.74 -25.92 10.64
CA PHE A 525 55.18 -26.12 10.78
C PHE A 525 55.47 -27.49 11.43
N CYS A 526 56.60 -28.08 11.01
CA CYS A 526 57.38 -29.20 11.57
C CYS A 526 56.68 -30.54 11.81
#